data_AF-A0A087DJT6-F1
#
_entry.id   AF-A0A087DJT6-F1
#
_cell.length_a   1.000
_cell.length_b   1.000
_cell.length_c   1.000
_cell.angle_alpha   90.00
_cell.angle_beta   90.00
_cell.angle_gamma   90.00
#
_symmetry.space_group_name_H-M   'P 1'
#
loop_
_entity.id
_entity.type
_entity.pdbx_description
1 polymer ?
#
loop_
_entity_poly.entity_id
_entity_poly.type
_entity_poly.pdbx_seq_one_letter_code
_entity_poly.pdbx_strand_id
1 'polypeptide(L)'
;MRSAGDIADAFDARFPGTFTLSRFGQPGIDIAAAALQELQAAGVPMDSVVASRPRVAAATQYLSEDGELAALCASDGEGPALPERFAAVRHSMCTLENPLWYSHRRAALAGKAHEGRLLALIVRE
;
A
#
# COMPACT_ATOMS: atom_id res chain seq x y z
N MET A 1 -5.78 -20.70 -13.82
CA MET A 1 -5.49 -19.54 -12.95
C MET A 1 -4.22 -19.88 -12.19
N ARG A 2 -3.18 -19.04 -12.22
CA ARG A 2 -1.92 -19.31 -11.48
C ARG A 2 -2.19 -19.24 -9.97
N SER A 3 -1.55 -20.11 -9.18
CA SER A 3 -1.65 -20.05 -7.73
C SER A 3 -0.91 -18.81 -7.18
N ALA A 4 -1.21 -18.40 -5.94
CA ALA A 4 -0.47 -17.29 -5.31
C ALA A 4 1.02 -17.63 -5.14
N GLY A 5 1.35 -18.90 -4.89
CA GLY A 5 2.74 -19.39 -4.86
C GLY A 5 3.41 -19.25 -6.21
N ASP A 6 2.76 -19.72 -7.28
CA ASP A 6 3.32 -19.64 -8.64
C ASP A 6 3.59 -18.19 -9.06
N ILE A 7 2.75 -17.24 -8.62
CA ILE A 7 2.93 -15.81 -8.88
C ILE A 7 4.13 -15.28 -8.09
N ALA A 8 4.21 -15.58 -6.79
CA ALA A 8 5.31 -15.11 -5.94
C ALA A 8 6.67 -15.66 -6.42
N ASP A 9 6.74 -16.95 -6.74
CA ASP A 9 7.95 -17.60 -7.24
C ASP A 9 8.39 -17.03 -8.59
N ALA A 10 7.44 -16.87 -9.52
CA ALA A 10 7.75 -16.28 -10.83
C ALA A 10 8.16 -14.80 -10.73
N PHE A 11 7.60 -14.06 -9.77
CA PHE A 11 7.97 -12.67 -9.52
C PHE A 11 9.36 -12.57 -8.89
N ASP A 12 9.68 -13.41 -7.90
CA ASP A 12 11.01 -13.46 -7.27
C ASP A 12 12.10 -13.91 -8.26
N ALA A 13 11.79 -14.85 -9.14
CA ALA A 13 12.71 -15.25 -10.22
C ALA A 13 13.09 -14.08 -11.15
N ARG A 14 12.19 -13.10 -11.33
CA ARG A 14 12.46 -11.87 -12.08
C ARG A 14 13.12 -10.79 -11.22
N PHE A 15 12.68 -10.66 -9.97
CA PHE A 15 13.13 -9.65 -9.00
C PHE A 15 13.59 -10.35 -7.72
N PRO A 16 14.86 -10.79 -7.66
CA PRO A 16 15.35 -11.60 -6.56
C PRO A 16 15.17 -10.91 -5.20
N GLY A 17 14.69 -11.67 -4.21
CA GLY A 17 14.49 -11.21 -2.84
C GLY A 17 13.18 -10.45 -2.60
N THR A 18 12.22 -10.55 -3.53
CA THR A 18 10.89 -9.94 -3.40
C THR A 18 9.83 -10.91 -2.90
N PHE A 19 10.12 -12.21 -2.82
CA PHE A 19 9.25 -13.16 -2.14
C PHE A 19 9.05 -12.76 -0.68
N THR A 20 7.79 -12.71 -0.25
CA THR A 20 7.43 -12.43 1.15
C THR A 20 6.35 -13.39 1.62
N LEU A 21 6.15 -13.48 2.93
CA LEU A 21 4.94 -14.04 3.51
C LEU A 21 3.98 -12.89 3.81
N SER A 22 2.82 -12.92 3.17
CA SER A 22 1.76 -11.98 3.51
C SER A 22 1.27 -12.24 4.92
N ARG A 23 0.66 -11.22 5.54
CA ARG A 23 0.05 -11.33 6.87
C ARG A 23 -1.11 -12.34 6.98
N PHE A 24 -1.57 -12.88 5.86
CA PHE A 24 -2.59 -13.92 5.79
C PHE A 24 -1.96 -15.33 5.70
N GLY A 25 -0.64 -15.43 5.89
CA GLY A 25 0.12 -16.69 5.81
C GLY A 25 0.29 -17.24 4.39
N GLN A 26 -0.12 -16.48 3.37
CA GLN A 26 0.02 -16.86 1.95
C GLN A 26 1.25 -16.19 1.34
N PRO A 27 1.86 -16.77 0.29
CA PRO A 27 2.91 -16.12 -0.49
C PRO A 27 2.52 -14.71 -0.95
N GLY A 28 3.45 -13.77 -0.85
CA GLY A 28 3.30 -12.37 -1.22
C GLY A 28 4.52 -11.87 -1.99
N ILE A 29 4.41 -10.64 -2.49
CA ILE A 29 5.45 -9.99 -3.29
C ILE A 29 5.75 -8.58 -2.75
N ASP A 30 7.02 -8.21 -2.70
CA ASP A 30 7.47 -6.85 -2.41
C ASP A 30 7.63 -6.07 -3.73
N ILE A 31 6.54 -5.41 -4.13
CA ILE A 31 6.53 -4.56 -5.32
C ILE A 31 7.40 -3.30 -5.18
N ALA A 32 7.65 -2.83 -3.95
CA ALA A 32 8.48 -1.65 -3.72
C ALA A 32 9.96 -1.99 -3.91
N ALA A 33 10.41 -3.13 -3.39
CA ALA A 33 11.75 -3.64 -3.64
C ALA A 33 12.00 -3.88 -5.13
N ALA A 34 11.04 -4.49 -5.85
CA ALA A 34 11.13 -4.65 -7.31
C ALA A 34 11.29 -3.30 -8.04
N ALA A 35 10.51 -2.28 -7.64
CA ALA A 35 10.62 -0.95 -8.23
C ALA A 35 11.98 -0.29 -7.98
N LEU A 36 12.57 -0.47 -6.79
CA LEU A 36 13.91 0.02 -6.49
C LEU A 36 15.00 -0.67 -7.33
N GLN A 37 14.85 -1.97 -7.59
CA GLN A 37 15.75 -2.71 -8.49
C GLN A 37 15.68 -2.16 -9.92
N GLU A 38 14.48 -1.89 -10.44
CA GLU A 38 14.29 -1.30 -11.77
C GLU A 38 14.85 0.14 -11.86
N LEU A 39 14.68 0.95 -10.81
CA LEU A 39 15.30 2.29 -10.75
C LEU A 39 16.82 2.20 -10.82
N GLN A 40 17.41 1.29 -10.04
CA GLN A 40 18.86 1.05 -10.06
C GLN A 40 19.34 0.56 -11.43
N ALA A 41 18.61 -0.39 -12.05
CA ALA A 41 18.92 -0.89 -13.38
C ALA A 41 18.83 0.20 -14.46
N ALA A 42 17.93 1.17 -14.28
CA ALA A 42 17.81 2.35 -15.13
C ALA A 42 18.91 3.41 -14.87
N GLY A 43 19.83 3.17 -13.94
CA GLY A 43 20.93 4.07 -13.60
C GLY A 43 20.55 5.21 -12.68
N VAL A 44 19.39 5.15 -12.01
CA VAL A 44 19.01 6.14 -11.01
C VAL A 44 19.90 5.97 -9.77
N PRO A 45 20.64 7.02 -9.35
CA PRO A 45 21.44 6.96 -8.13
C PRO A 45 20.54 6.71 -6.91
N MET A 46 20.85 5.68 -6.11
CA MET A 46 20.00 5.29 -4.98
C MET A 46 19.94 6.34 -3.86
N ASP A 47 20.95 7.19 -3.76
CA ASP A 47 20.98 8.37 -2.89
C ASP A 47 20.01 9.47 -3.33
N SER A 48 19.59 9.46 -4.60
CA SER A 48 18.56 10.35 -5.15
C SER A 48 17.13 9.83 -4.93
N VAL A 49 16.97 8.58 -4.45
CA VAL A 49 15.66 7.99 -4.17
C VAL A 49 15.21 8.39 -2.77
N VAL A 50 14.18 9.24 -2.70
CA VAL A 50 13.65 9.73 -1.42
C VAL A 50 12.43 8.94 -0.98
N ALA A 51 12.51 8.31 0.19
CA ALA A 51 11.39 7.58 0.76
C ALA A 51 10.28 8.53 1.29
N SER A 52 9.03 8.28 0.89
CA SER A 52 7.86 9.02 1.40
C SER A 52 7.41 8.58 2.79
N ARG A 53 7.95 7.47 3.33
CA ARG A 53 7.52 6.85 4.59
C ARG A 53 7.43 7.82 5.78
N PRO A 54 8.41 8.70 6.05
CA PRO A 54 8.31 9.63 7.19
C PRO A 54 7.16 10.61 7.05
N ARG A 55 6.97 11.18 5.85
CA ARG A 55 5.89 12.13 5.54
C ARG A 55 4.53 11.47 5.67
N VAL A 56 4.37 10.26 5.15
CA VAL A 56 3.13 9.50 5.25
C VAL A 56 2.86 9.09 6.69
N ALA A 57 3.86 8.68 7.46
CA ALA A 57 3.69 8.35 8.88
C ALA A 57 3.20 9.57 9.68
N ALA A 58 3.76 10.75 9.44
CA ALA A 58 3.31 11.99 10.06
C ALA A 58 1.85 12.33 9.68
N ALA A 59 1.49 12.24 8.39
CA ALA A 59 0.12 12.47 7.93
C ALA A 59 -0.87 11.45 8.55
N THR A 60 -0.44 10.19 8.70
CA THR A 60 -1.23 9.12 9.35
C THR A 60 -1.54 9.49 10.80
N GLN A 61 -0.56 10.04 11.53
CA GLN A 61 -0.78 10.49 12.91
C GLN A 61 -1.64 11.76 12.96
N TYR A 62 -1.38 12.73 12.07
CA TYR A 62 -2.10 14.00 12.05
C TYR A 62 -3.61 13.83 11.77
N LEU A 63 -3.96 12.90 10.87
CA LEU A 63 -5.34 12.67 10.44
C LEU A 63 -6.05 11.57 11.25
N SER A 64 -5.50 11.11 12.37
CA SER A 64 -6.08 9.98 13.12
C SER A 64 -7.47 10.26 13.69
N GLU A 65 -7.78 11.53 13.92
CA GLU A 65 -9.04 12.02 14.50
C GLU A 65 -9.78 12.97 13.55
N ASP A 66 -9.41 12.98 12.27
CA ASP A 66 -10.02 13.88 11.29
C ASP A 66 -11.50 13.52 11.03
N GLY A 67 -12.38 14.52 11.17
CA GLY A 67 -13.83 14.33 11.09
C GLY A 67 -14.34 13.98 9.70
N GLU A 68 -13.72 14.52 8.65
CA GLU A 68 -14.10 14.21 7.27
C GLU A 68 -13.69 12.78 6.91
N LEU A 69 -12.46 12.40 7.26
CA LEU A 69 -11.98 11.03 7.10
C LEU A 69 -12.82 10.03 7.90
N ALA A 70 -13.28 10.41 9.10
CA ALA A 70 -14.16 9.56 9.90
C ALA A 70 -15.52 9.34 9.21
N ALA A 71 -16.10 10.38 8.62
CA ALA A 71 -17.35 10.29 7.86
C ALA A 71 -17.19 9.42 6.59
N LEU A 72 -16.04 9.51 5.91
CA LEU A 72 -15.71 8.64 4.79
C LEU A 72 -15.61 7.18 5.23
N CYS A 73 -14.86 6.88 6.29
CA CYS A 73 -14.72 5.52 6.81
C CYS A 73 -16.03 4.93 7.32
N ALA A 74 -16.96 5.76 7.83
CA ALA A 74 -18.27 5.31 8.28
C ALA A 74 -19.21 4.90 7.11
N SER A 75 -18.95 5.41 5.90
CA SER A 75 -19.82 5.21 4.73
C SER A 75 -19.19 4.37 3.60
N ASP A 76 -17.89 4.07 3.69
CA ASP A 76 -17.16 3.35 2.63
C ASP A 76 -17.45 1.84 2.56
N GLY A 77 -18.00 1.24 3.63
CA GLY A 77 -18.28 -0.20 3.71
C GLY A 77 -17.03 -1.09 3.78
N GLU A 78 -15.86 -0.55 4.13
CA GLU A 78 -14.56 -1.23 4.04
C GLU A 78 -13.99 -1.72 5.39
N GLY A 79 -14.80 -1.73 6.45
CA GLY A 79 -14.41 -2.23 7.77
C GLY A 79 -14.88 -1.35 8.93
N PRO A 80 -14.19 -1.39 10.09
CA PRO A 80 -14.63 -0.72 11.31
C PRO A 80 -14.48 0.81 11.25
N ALA A 81 -14.82 1.49 12.35
CA ALA A 81 -14.67 2.94 12.46
C ALA A 81 -13.19 3.40 12.42
N LEU A 82 -12.97 4.69 12.16
CA LEU A 82 -11.65 5.27 11.95
C LEU A 82 -10.62 4.95 13.06
N PRO A 83 -10.94 5.07 14.37
CA PRO A 83 -9.96 4.79 15.43
C PRO A 83 -9.45 3.36 15.43
N GLU A 84 -10.32 2.39 15.16
CA GLU A 84 -9.95 0.97 15.07
C GLU A 84 -9.07 0.68 13.86
N ARG A 85 -9.35 1.35 12.73
CA ARG A 85 -8.51 1.25 11.53
C ARG A 85 -7.09 1.74 11.81
N PHE A 86 -6.95 2.92 12.43
CA PHE A 86 -5.64 3.45 12.81
C PHE A 86 -4.91 2.57 13.82
N ALA A 87 -5.61 2.03 14.82
CA ALA A 87 -5.03 1.10 15.79
C ALA A 87 -4.49 -0.19 15.13
N ALA A 88 -5.03 -0.57 13.97
CA ALA A 88 -4.58 -1.73 13.19
C ALA A 88 -3.42 -1.40 12.21
N VAL A 89 -3.09 -0.13 11.98
CA VAL A 89 -1.97 0.23 11.08
C VAL A 89 -0.64 -0.19 11.69
N ARG A 90 0.15 -0.93 10.93
CA ARG A 90 1.55 -1.27 11.26
C ARG A 90 2.51 -0.68 10.23
N HIS A 91 2.06 -0.55 8.99
CA HIS A 91 2.83 -0.04 7.87
C HIS A 91 2.10 1.15 7.23
N SER A 92 2.58 2.37 7.49
CA SER A 92 1.93 3.60 7.01
C SER A 92 1.82 3.69 5.47
N MET A 93 2.75 3.06 4.75
CA MET A 93 2.74 2.99 3.28
C MET A 93 1.85 1.87 2.73
N CYS A 94 1.35 0.96 3.57
CA CYS A 94 0.50 -0.14 3.10
C CYS A 94 -0.91 0.38 2.85
N THR A 95 -1.29 0.47 1.57
CA THR A 95 -2.60 0.98 1.16
C THR A 95 -3.76 0.16 1.73
N LEU A 96 -3.55 -1.14 1.97
CA LEU A 96 -4.55 -2.01 2.59
C LEU A 96 -4.77 -1.69 4.09
N GLU A 97 -3.73 -1.26 4.82
CA GLU A 97 -3.82 -0.96 6.26
C GLU A 97 -4.28 0.45 6.52
N ASN A 98 -3.62 1.41 5.89
CA ASN A 98 -3.77 2.81 6.25
C ASN A 98 -5.03 3.40 5.59
N PRO A 99 -5.98 3.95 6.38
CA PRO A 99 -7.25 4.48 5.86
C PRO A 99 -7.08 5.75 5.01
N LEU A 100 -5.90 6.38 5.01
CA LEU A 100 -5.60 7.52 4.13
C LEU A 100 -5.57 7.16 2.64
N TRP A 101 -5.49 5.87 2.32
CA TRP A 101 -5.38 5.40 0.95
C TRP A 101 -6.65 4.68 0.51
N TYR A 102 -7.05 4.91 -0.73
CA TYR A 102 -7.86 3.93 -1.46
C TYR A 102 -7.04 2.65 -1.67
N SER A 103 -7.70 1.50 -1.57
CA SER A 103 -7.06 0.21 -1.74
C SER A 103 -7.95 -0.76 -2.50
N HIS A 104 -7.46 -1.22 -3.65
CA HIS A 104 -8.11 -2.26 -4.44
C HIS A 104 -8.33 -3.53 -3.61
N ARG A 105 -7.31 -3.94 -2.84
CA ARG A 105 -7.40 -5.15 -2.02
C ARG A 105 -8.43 -4.99 -0.89
N ARG A 106 -8.51 -3.81 -0.25
CA ARG A 106 -9.50 -3.56 0.80
C ARG A 106 -10.92 -3.61 0.24
N ALA A 107 -11.16 -2.92 -0.88
CA ALA A 107 -12.45 -2.91 -1.54
C ALA A 107 -12.89 -4.31 -2.02
N ALA A 108 -11.97 -5.10 -2.58
CA ALA A 108 -12.24 -6.48 -2.99
C ALA A 108 -12.60 -7.37 -1.80
N LEU A 109 -11.91 -7.22 -0.66
CA LEU A 109 -12.26 -7.96 0.58
C LEU A 109 -13.64 -7.56 1.13
N ALA A 110 -14.05 -6.31 0.91
CA ALA A 110 -15.37 -5.80 1.25
C ALA A 110 -16.46 -6.17 0.21
N GLY A 111 -16.13 -6.90 -0.85
CA GLY A 111 -17.07 -7.28 -1.91
C GLY A 111 -17.53 -6.12 -2.79
N LYS A 112 -16.81 -4.99 -2.78
CA LYS A 112 -17.13 -3.82 -3.60
C LYS A 112 -16.71 -4.06 -5.05
N ALA A 113 -17.57 -3.64 -5.98
CA ALA A 113 -17.27 -3.68 -7.41
C ALA A 113 -16.29 -2.58 -7.87
N HIS A 114 -16.18 -1.51 -7.09
CA HIS A 114 -15.33 -0.36 -7.40
C HIS A 114 -14.84 0.33 -6.12
N GLU A 115 -13.77 1.09 -6.30
CA GLU A 115 -13.08 1.87 -5.28
C GLU A 115 -12.52 3.15 -5.88
N GLY A 116 -12.12 4.12 -5.05
CA GLY A 116 -11.45 5.32 -5.52
C GLY A 116 -10.06 5.03 -6.12
N ARG A 117 -9.40 6.04 -6.69
CA ARG A 117 -8.02 5.94 -7.18
C ARG A 117 -7.20 7.09 -6.65
N LEU A 118 -5.95 6.79 -6.29
CA LEU A 118 -4.97 7.81 -5.94
C LEU A 118 -4.35 8.36 -7.23
N LEU A 119 -4.16 9.67 -7.26
CA LEU A 119 -3.43 10.35 -8.32
C LEU A 119 -2.03 10.70 -7.82
N ALA A 120 -1.00 10.24 -8.53
CA ALA A 120 0.37 10.72 -8.36
C ALA A 120 0.67 11.71 -9.50
N LEU A 121 1.03 12.94 -9.14
CA LEU A 121 1.28 14.03 -10.09
C LEU A 121 2.67 14.60 -9.83
N ILE A 122 3.38 14.91 -10.92
CA ILE A 122 4.60 15.72 -10.90
C ILE A 122 4.39 16.90 -11.85
N VAL A 123 4.69 18.10 -11.36
CA VAL A 123 4.63 19.34 -12.15
C VAL A 123 5.99 20.02 -12.09
N ARG A 124 6.32 20.74 -13.15
CA ARG A 124 7.42 21.71 -13.12
C ARG A 124 6.82 23.03 -12.65
N GLU A 125 7.50 23.69 -11.72
CA GLU A 125 7.24 25.10 -11.42
C GLU A 125 7.41 25.98 -12.67
#